data_AF-A0A9W9Z4A9-F1
#
_entry.id   AF-A0A9W9Z4A9-F1
#
_cell.length_a   1.000
_cell.length_b   1.000
_cell.length_c   1.000
_cell.angle_alpha   90.00
_cell.angle_beta   90.00
_cell.angle_gamma   90.00
#
_symmetry.space_group_name_H-M   'P 1'
#
loop_
_entity.id
_entity.type
_entity.pdbx_description
1 polymer ?
#
loop_
_entity_poly.entity_id
_entity_poly.type
_entity_poly.pdbx_seq_one_letter_code
_entity_poly.pdbx_strand_id
1 'polypeptide(L)'
;MKDSENVMLTPDSASPSTEKLDSKPPVTFRKLAATPLWVWLLLALGSVLFLAGLITLIIAVTSASSKPCANINKQPGASSAEVCKYSAEANRGNLPAILKKVQTEYYALNPHDVAWQPDIELQDEHVKGKYLPYNPDPAELKRKTDRARELFQEVNSIKLDENKMKPREVKALAQVKHFLQHTFGVPYSGNYYAGDWMLGPDLFPETYDDVQLVIDTIKKHKTPIDRYRQNVQLGVKSGMIRTVIDCQAGVDALKESYRQLSLANTSEGVLNERFGKSYLNADYLANLEKGVDEKWAKDHSGKNVNASLKEALQEGVGQPLLDLINYLDHEHKSHCLPNDLASGLANLPVDYVYNNGEILAEGEKQLKFFYDQVIDIAKKYTNKSDETEAIQAFRNILNSTSMWHNNGSFPKNESDENAYKKCTSSETAAQYCPVRWKAVNKWGAVLPSSDGNALAEDHPGILFHWREDHSSKLSNRDAATLQSF
;
A
#
# COMPACT_ATOMS: atom_id res chain seq x y z
N MET A 1 20.60 85.06 17.57
CA MET A 1 20.13 85.77 18.78
C MET A 1 18.77 85.20 19.12
N LYS A 2 18.66 84.51 20.26
CA LYS A 2 17.46 83.85 20.83
C LYS A 2 16.75 82.76 20.02
N ASP A 3 16.84 81.55 20.56
CA ASP A 3 15.73 80.79 21.17
C ASP A 3 14.34 80.81 20.49
N SER A 4 13.84 79.60 20.19
CA SER A 4 12.61 79.10 20.81
C SER A 4 12.57 77.57 20.71
N GLU A 5 12.32 76.90 21.83
CA GLU A 5 12.06 75.47 21.88
C GLU A 5 10.73 75.12 21.21
N ASN A 6 10.66 73.95 20.57
CA ASN A 6 9.62 72.99 20.93
C ASN A 6 10.04 71.55 20.57
N VAL A 7 9.72 70.62 21.46
CA VAL A 7 10.16 69.22 21.40
C VAL A 7 9.29 68.44 20.41
N MET A 8 9.92 67.64 19.55
CA MET A 8 9.26 66.62 18.73
C MET A 8 10.02 65.31 18.87
N LEU A 9 9.32 64.26 19.34
CA LEU A 9 9.91 62.94 19.56
C LEU A 9 10.09 62.21 18.22
N THR A 10 11.32 61.80 17.91
CA THR A 10 11.67 61.01 16.71
C THR A 10 11.69 59.50 17.00
N PRO A 11 11.35 58.66 16.01
CA PRO A 11 11.68 57.24 16.01
C PRO A 11 12.93 56.96 15.16
N ASP A 12 14.02 56.57 15.82
CA ASP A 12 15.24 55.97 15.24
C ASP A 12 15.25 54.46 15.54
N SER A 13 16.00 53.55 14.91
CA SER A 13 16.65 53.43 13.58
C SER A 13 17.10 51.92 13.47
N ALA A 14 17.71 51.35 12.42
CA ALA A 14 18.21 51.81 11.12
C ALA A 14 18.13 50.64 10.09
N SER A 15 18.64 50.83 8.86
CA SER A 15 18.91 49.75 7.88
C SER A 15 20.39 49.29 7.94
N PRO A 16 20.79 48.18 7.27
CA PRO A 16 21.91 47.34 7.72
C PRO A 16 23.30 47.78 7.24
N SER A 17 24.32 47.48 8.07
CA SER A 17 25.74 47.54 7.72
C SER A 17 26.36 46.14 7.65
N THR A 18 27.08 45.86 6.57
CA THR A 18 27.84 44.63 6.34
C THR A 18 29.03 44.48 7.29
N GLU A 19 29.20 43.32 7.95
CA GLU A 19 30.50 42.97 8.54
C GLU A 19 30.89 41.49 8.37
N LYS A 20 32.11 41.32 7.83
CA LYS A 20 33.10 40.22 7.84
C LYS A 20 32.64 38.75 7.94
N LEU A 21 33.11 38.01 6.94
CA LEU A 21 33.30 36.56 6.93
C LEU A 21 34.27 36.14 8.06
N ASP A 22 33.75 35.67 9.18
CA ASP A 22 34.60 35.23 10.30
C ASP A 22 35.18 33.82 10.06
N SER A 23 36.46 33.65 10.40
CA SER A 23 37.21 32.45 10.02
C SER A 23 36.84 31.25 10.89
N LYS A 24 36.51 30.12 10.25
CA LYS A 24 36.22 28.85 10.93
C LYS A 24 37.45 28.42 11.76
N PRO A 25 37.32 28.14 13.07
CA PRO A 25 38.48 27.79 13.89
C PRO A 25 39.14 26.49 13.40
N PRO A 26 40.48 26.37 13.47
CA PRO A 26 41.18 25.19 12.99
C PRO A 26 40.77 23.95 13.81
N VAL A 27 40.37 22.89 13.11
CA VAL A 27 40.02 21.60 13.72
C VAL A 27 41.28 21.02 14.37
N THR A 28 41.38 21.12 15.69
CA THR A 28 42.45 20.50 16.46
C THR A 28 42.18 19.01 16.57
N PHE A 29 42.81 18.22 15.70
CA PHE A 29 42.88 16.78 15.86
C PHE A 29 43.59 16.46 17.18
N ARG A 30 42.81 16.05 18.19
CA ARG A 30 43.35 15.37 19.37
C ARG A 30 44.14 14.16 18.86
N LYS A 31 45.44 14.08 19.18
CA LYS A 31 46.21 12.85 19.03
C LYS A 31 45.43 11.75 19.76
N LEU A 32 45.01 10.71 19.04
CA LEU A 32 44.37 9.57 19.69
C LEU A 32 45.35 9.02 20.73
N ALA A 33 44.89 8.89 21.97
CA ALA A 33 45.64 8.15 22.98
C ALA A 33 45.88 6.74 22.44
N ALA A 34 47.10 6.22 22.59
CA ALA A 34 47.45 4.89 22.10
C ALA A 34 46.47 3.87 22.67
N THR A 35 45.74 3.17 21.79
CA THR A 35 44.76 2.15 22.19
C THR A 35 45.44 1.12 23.07
N PRO A 36 44.99 0.93 24.33
CA PRO A 36 45.69 0.08 25.28
C PRO A 36 45.65 -1.38 24.84
N LEU A 37 46.71 -2.13 25.16
CA LEU A 37 46.97 -3.47 24.61
C LEU A 37 45.81 -4.46 24.79
N TRP A 38 45.01 -4.31 25.86
CA TRP A 38 43.84 -5.15 26.13
C TRP A 38 42.72 -5.00 25.09
N VAL A 39 42.59 -3.84 24.43
CA VAL A 39 41.63 -3.65 23.34
C VAL A 39 42.02 -4.47 22.11
N TRP A 40 43.32 -4.55 21.81
CA TRP A 40 43.84 -5.42 20.75
C TRP A 40 43.66 -6.91 21.08
N LEU A 41 43.82 -7.29 22.35
CA LEU A 41 43.53 -8.67 22.80
C LEU A 41 42.03 -9.01 22.66
N LEU A 42 41.12 -8.10 23.00
CA LEU A 42 39.68 -8.30 22.80
C LEU A 42 39.29 -8.35 21.32
N LEU A 43 39.89 -7.51 20.47
CA LEU A 43 39.66 -7.55 19.02
C LEU A 43 40.19 -8.85 18.40
N ALA A 44 41.36 -9.33 18.83
CA ALA A 44 41.89 -10.63 18.41
C ALA A 44 41.00 -11.78 18.86
N LEU A 45 40.54 -11.79 20.11
CA LEU A 45 39.62 -12.81 20.63
C LEU A 45 38.27 -12.79 19.91
N GLY A 46 37.70 -11.61 19.67
CA GLY A 46 36.48 -11.43 18.89
C GLY A 46 36.62 -11.91 17.43
N SER A 47 37.77 -11.63 16.80
CA SER A 47 38.09 -12.13 15.46
C SER A 47 38.18 -13.66 15.41
N VAL A 48 38.84 -14.29 16.39
CA VAL A 48 38.92 -15.76 16.49
C VAL A 48 37.53 -16.38 16.70
N LEU A 49 36.69 -15.80 17.56
CA LEU A 49 35.31 -16.25 17.76
C LEU A 49 34.45 -16.07 16.51
N PHE A 50 34.60 -14.96 15.79
CA PHE A 50 33.89 -14.71 14.53
C PHE A 50 34.31 -15.71 13.44
N LEU A 51 35.61 -16.00 13.31
CA LEU A 51 36.13 -17.00 12.38
C LEU A 51 35.65 -18.42 12.74
N ALA A 52 35.61 -18.79 14.03
CA ALA A 52 35.05 -20.06 14.49
C ALA A 52 33.55 -20.16 14.19
N GLY A 53 32.79 -19.07 14.39
CA GLY A 53 31.39 -18.95 14.00
C GLY A 53 31.19 -19.10 12.48
N LEU A 54 32.03 -18.46 11.68
CA LEU A 54 31.98 -18.55 10.22
C LEU A 54 32.30 -19.97 9.73
N ILE A 55 33.33 -20.61 10.31
CA ILE A 55 33.72 -22.00 9.98
C ILE A 55 32.60 -22.98 10.36
N THR A 56 31.99 -22.84 11.54
CA THR A 56 30.86 -23.69 11.94
C THR A 56 29.62 -23.46 11.06
N LEU A 57 29.35 -22.23 10.63
CA LEU A 57 28.30 -21.93 9.65
C LEU A 57 28.59 -22.54 8.27
N ILE A 58 29.83 -22.43 7.77
CA ILE A 58 30.24 -23.04 6.50
C ILE A 58 30.15 -24.56 6.57
N ILE A 59 30.58 -25.19 7.67
CA ILE A 59 30.41 -26.63 7.89
C ILE A 59 28.92 -26.99 7.95
N ALA A 60 28.08 -26.21 8.63
CA ALA A 60 26.64 -26.45 8.64
C ALA A 60 26.01 -26.36 7.25
N VAL A 61 26.37 -25.36 6.43
CA VAL A 61 25.84 -25.18 5.06
C VAL A 61 26.36 -26.25 4.09
N THR A 62 27.63 -26.64 4.19
CA THR A 62 28.23 -27.66 3.31
C THR A 62 27.84 -29.09 3.71
N SER A 63 27.69 -29.37 5.01
CA SER A 63 27.14 -30.65 5.51
C SER A 63 25.61 -30.72 5.41
N ALA A 64 24.92 -29.58 5.28
CA ALA A 64 23.55 -29.50 4.77
C ALA A 64 23.47 -29.70 3.24
N SER A 65 24.38 -30.50 2.68
CA SER A 65 24.05 -31.33 1.53
C SER A 65 22.75 -32.07 1.88
N SER A 66 21.68 -31.73 1.17
CA SER A 66 20.37 -32.35 1.33
C SER A 66 20.55 -33.86 1.37
N LYS A 67 20.21 -34.51 2.50
CA LYS A 67 20.10 -35.98 2.53
C LYS A 67 19.16 -36.33 1.36
N PRO A 68 19.62 -37.04 0.32
CA PRO A 68 18.70 -37.55 -0.69
C PRO A 68 17.65 -38.35 0.05
N CYS A 69 16.38 -38.21 -0.32
CA CYS A 69 15.26 -38.88 0.33
C CYS A 69 15.67 -40.33 0.61
N ALA A 70 15.68 -40.72 1.90
CA ALA A 70 16.24 -41.98 2.36
C ALA A 70 15.73 -43.10 1.44
N ASN A 71 16.67 -43.90 0.89
CA ASN A 71 16.35 -44.92 -0.11
C ASN A 71 15.13 -45.74 0.34
N ILE A 72 13.98 -45.44 -0.25
CA ILE A 72 12.84 -46.35 -0.21
C ILE A 72 13.36 -47.59 -0.90
N ASN A 73 13.38 -48.72 -0.15
CA ASN A 73 13.86 -50.00 -0.65
C ASN A 73 13.34 -50.20 -2.07
N LYS A 74 14.26 -50.36 -3.04
CA LYS A 74 13.90 -50.69 -4.42
C LYS A 74 13.11 -51.99 -4.39
N GLN A 75 11.79 -51.90 -4.49
CA GLN A 75 11.02 -52.99 -5.07
C GLN A 75 11.48 -53.10 -6.53
N PRO A 76 12.04 -54.24 -6.96
CA PRO A 76 12.51 -54.40 -8.32
C PRO A 76 11.29 -54.55 -9.25
N GLY A 77 10.97 -53.52 -10.04
CA GLY A 77 9.98 -53.64 -11.11
C GLY A 77 9.27 -52.36 -11.55
N ALA A 78 9.09 -51.37 -10.67
CA ALA A 78 8.36 -50.15 -11.03
C ALA A 78 9.22 -49.18 -11.85
N SER A 79 8.82 -48.90 -13.09
CA SER A 79 9.39 -47.82 -13.89
C SER A 79 9.15 -46.44 -13.25
N SER A 80 9.97 -45.43 -13.54
CA SER A 80 9.76 -44.06 -13.03
C SER A 80 8.38 -43.50 -13.42
N ALA A 81 7.87 -43.85 -14.61
CA ALA A 81 6.53 -43.52 -15.06
C ALA A 81 5.42 -44.08 -14.14
N GLU A 82 5.62 -45.25 -13.55
CA GLU A 82 4.66 -45.91 -12.65
C GLU A 82 4.47 -45.13 -11.33
N VAL A 83 5.57 -44.63 -10.77
CA VAL A 83 5.58 -43.81 -9.55
C VAL A 83 4.80 -42.51 -9.77
N CYS A 84 4.86 -41.95 -10.99
CA CYS A 84 4.20 -40.69 -11.38
C CYS A 84 2.70 -40.83 -11.71
N LYS A 85 2.16 -42.03 -11.98
CA LYS A 85 0.72 -42.26 -12.25
C LYS A 85 -0.18 -41.70 -11.15
N TYR A 86 -1.28 -41.05 -11.50
CA TYR A 86 -2.28 -40.55 -10.55
C TYR A 86 -2.99 -41.68 -9.77
N SER A 87 -3.49 -41.38 -8.56
CA SER A 87 -4.36 -42.28 -7.80
C SER A 87 -5.70 -42.52 -8.50
N ALA A 88 -6.37 -43.62 -8.15
CA ALA A 88 -7.73 -43.91 -8.63
C ALA A 88 -8.71 -42.79 -8.24
N GLU A 89 -8.55 -42.18 -7.06
CA GLU A 89 -9.38 -41.08 -6.59
C GLU A 89 -9.14 -39.78 -7.38
N ALA A 90 -7.87 -39.42 -7.62
CA ALA A 90 -7.53 -38.27 -8.45
C ALA A 90 -8.03 -38.43 -9.90
N ASN A 91 -8.00 -39.65 -10.45
CA ASN A 91 -8.60 -39.94 -11.76
C ASN A 91 -10.14 -39.88 -11.72
N ARG A 92 -10.78 -40.39 -10.66
CA ARG A 92 -12.24 -40.34 -10.47
C ARG A 92 -12.78 -38.91 -10.45
N GLY A 93 -12.08 -37.99 -9.78
CA GLY A 93 -12.39 -36.56 -9.77
C GLY A 93 -11.75 -35.77 -10.93
N ASN A 94 -11.14 -36.44 -11.91
CA ASN A 94 -10.52 -35.84 -13.09
C ASN A 94 -9.49 -34.72 -12.80
N LEU A 95 -8.76 -34.83 -11.68
CA LEU A 95 -7.73 -33.86 -11.27
C LEU A 95 -6.68 -33.54 -12.36
N PRO A 96 -6.20 -34.50 -13.18
CA PRO A 96 -5.21 -34.18 -14.22
C PRO A 96 -5.74 -33.17 -15.26
N ALA A 97 -6.99 -33.36 -15.71
CA ALA A 97 -7.61 -32.46 -16.69
C ALA A 97 -7.91 -31.09 -16.08
N ILE A 98 -8.31 -31.03 -14.81
CA ILE A 98 -8.51 -29.78 -14.07
C ILE A 98 -7.21 -28.97 -14.01
N LEU A 99 -6.10 -29.60 -13.62
CA LEU A 99 -4.81 -28.92 -13.54
C LEU A 99 -4.36 -28.40 -14.93
N LYS A 100 -4.55 -29.19 -16.00
CA LYS A 100 -4.21 -28.75 -17.36
C LYS A 100 -5.14 -27.65 -17.88
N LYS A 101 -6.44 -27.69 -17.53
CA LYS A 101 -7.42 -26.64 -17.84
C LYS A 101 -7.03 -25.33 -17.18
N VAL A 102 -6.75 -25.33 -15.87
CA VAL A 102 -6.33 -24.12 -15.13
C VAL A 102 -5.04 -23.53 -15.69
N GLN A 103 -4.04 -24.37 -16.02
CA GLN A 103 -2.82 -23.91 -16.68
C GLN A 103 -3.12 -23.26 -18.05
N THR A 104 -3.98 -23.87 -18.85
CA THR A 104 -4.30 -23.38 -20.21
C THR A 104 -5.09 -22.06 -20.16
N GLU A 105 -6.06 -21.96 -19.26
CA GLU A 105 -6.83 -20.73 -18.99
C GLU A 105 -5.92 -19.62 -18.47
N TYR A 106 -4.96 -19.94 -17.58
CA TYR A 106 -3.99 -18.96 -17.07
C TYR A 106 -3.22 -18.27 -18.20
N TYR A 107 -2.55 -19.03 -19.08
CA TYR A 107 -1.75 -18.44 -20.16
C TYR A 107 -2.61 -17.81 -21.27
N ALA A 108 -3.86 -18.27 -21.46
CA ALA A 108 -4.81 -17.60 -22.35
C ALA A 108 -5.31 -16.25 -21.79
N LEU A 109 -5.33 -16.09 -20.47
CA LEU A 109 -5.69 -14.85 -19.77
C LEU A 109 -4.49 -13.94 -19.52
N ASN A 110 -3.29 -14.50 -19.43
CA ASN A 110 -2.03 -13.79 -19.20
C ASN A 110 -1.08 -14.00 -20.38
N PRO A 111 -1.39 -13.42 -21.56
CA PRO A 111 -0.56 -13.55 -22.76
C PRO A 111 0.84 -12.92 -22.63
N HIS A 112 1.09 -12.13 -21.58
CA HIS A 112 2.42 -11.62 -21.25
C HIS A 112 3.33 -12.68 -20.63
N ASP A 113 2.76 -13.73 -20.02
CA ASP A 113 3.49 -14.81 -19.35
C ASP A 113 3.76 -16.02 -20.24
N VAL A 114 3.33 -16.02 -21.51
CA VAL A 114 3.45 -17.21 -22.40
C VAL A 114 4.90 -17.65 -22.62
N ALA A 115 5.86 -16.73 -22.48
CA ALA A 115 7.29 -17.04 -22.48
C ALA A 115 7.72 -17.97 -21.33
N TRP A 116 6.92 -18.05 -20.26
CA TRP A 116 7.11 -18.93 -19.11
C TRP A 116 6.16 -20.14 -19.13
N GLN A 117 5.44 -20.39 -20.23
CA GLN A 117 4.57 -21.56 -20.33
C GLN A 117 5.39 -22.86 -20.46
N PRO A 118 5.25 -23.82 -19.53
CA PRO A 118 5.96 -25.10 -19.61
C PRO A 118 5.29 -26.06 -20.61
N ASP A 119 6.00 -27.14 -20.93
CA ASP A 119 5.56 -28.22 -21.83
C ASP A 119 5.25 -27.76 -23.26
N ILE A 120 6.01 -26.80 -23.77
CA ILE A 120 5.96 -26.28 -25.15
C ILE A 120 7.25 -26.68 -25.89
N GLU A 121 7.12 -27.31 -27.05
CA GLU A 121 8.27 -27.81 -27.83
C GLU A 121 8.99 -26.70 -28.62
N LEU A 122 8.24 -25.73 -29.15
CA LEU A 122 8.75 -24.61 -29.95
C LEU A 122 8.40 -23.29 -29.25
N GLN A 123 9.22 -22.92 -28.26
CA GLN A 123 8.96 -21.74 -27.41
C GLN A 123 8.89 -20.45 -28.22
N ASP A 124 9.83 -20.27 -29.15
CA ASP A 124 9.94 -19.03 -29.93
C ASP A 124 8.70 -18.80 -30.82
N GLU A 125 8.22 -19.83 -31.52
CA GLU A 125 6.98 -19.75 -32.31
C GLU A 125 5.74 -19.53 -31.43
N HIS A 126 5.68 -20.18 -30.27
CA HIS A 126 4.60 -20.03 -29.31
C HIS A 126 4.52 -18.60 -28.75
N VAL A 127 5.67 -18.00 -28.42
CA VAL A 127 5.78 -16.60 -27.97
C VAL A 127 5.39 -15.66 -29.11
N LYS A 128 5.99 -15.79 -30.30
CA LYS A 128 5.68 -14.95 -31.48
C LYS A 128 4.19 -14.95 -31.83
N GLY A 129 3.52 -16.11 -31.71
CA GLY A 129 2.11 -16.25 -32.07
C GLY A 129 1.09 -15.81 -31.00
N LYS A 130 1.49 -15.62 -29.73
CA LYS A 130 0.55 -15.43 -28.61
C LYS A 130 0.89 -14.30 -27.64
N TYR A 131 2.13 -13.82 -27.64
CA TYR A 131 2.54 -12.80 -26.70
C TYR A 131 1.79 -11.48 -26.94
N LEU A 132 1.22 -10.94 -25.87
CA LEU A 132 0.65 -9.60 -25.83
C LEU A 132 1.08 -8.93 -24.52
N PRO A 133 1.41 -7.62 -24.51
CA PRO A 133 1.71 -6.89 -23.29
C PRO A 133 0.60 -7.00 -22.24
N TYR A 134 0.95 -6.77 -20.97
CA TYR A 134 -0.02 -6.72 -19.88
C TYR A 134 -1.12 -5.68 -20.19
N ASN A 135 -2.39 -6.11 -20.09
CA ASN A 135 -3.53 -5.25 -20.33
C ASN A 135 -4.23 -4.90 -18.99
N PRO A 136 -4.07 -3.67 -18.46
CA PRO A 136 -4.73 -3.20 -17.25
C PRO A 136 -6.15 -2.66 -17.51
N ASP A 137 -6.77 -2.96 -18.66
CA ASP A 137 -8.15 -2.53 -18.92
C ASP A 137 -9.11 -3.12 -17.86
N PRO A 138 -9.97 -2.30 -17.22
CA PRO A 138 -10.91 -2.75 -16.20
C PRO A 138 -11.77 -3.96 -16.63
N ALA A 139 -12.17 -4.03 -17.90
CA ALA A 139 -12.96 -5.15 -18.42
C ALA A 139 -12.15 -6.46 -18.50
N GLU A 140 -10.87 -6.38 -18.86
CA GLU A 140 -9.97 -7.54 -18.88
C GLU A 140 -9.61 -8.01 -17.48
N LEU A 141 -9.30 -7.08 -16.56
CA LEU A 141 -9.08 -7.43 -15.15
C LEU A 141 -10.31 -8.11 -14.54
N LYS A 142 -11.51 -7.62 -14.85
CA LYS A 142 -12.77 -8.25 -14.45
C LYS A 142 -12.92 -9.65 -15.05
N ARG A 143 -12.69 -9.81 -16.36
CA ARG A 143 -12.75 -11.09 -17.07
C ARG A 143 -11.82 -12.14 -16.46
N LYS A 144 -10.59 -11.77 -16.10
CA LYS A 144 -9.63 -12.63 -15.40
C LYS A 144 -10.13 -13.04 -14.01
N THR A 145 -10.62 -12.06 -13.25
CA THR A 145 -11.10 -12.25 -11.87
C THR A 145 -12.32 -13.17 -11.82
N ASP A 146 -13.30 -12.93 -12.68
CA ASP A 146 -14.50 -13.77 -12.81
C ASP A 146 -14.11 -15.19 -13.23
N ARG A 147 -13.22 -15.34 -14.22
CA ARG A 147 -12.82 -16.67 -14.71
C ARG A 147 -12.03 -17.48 -13.68
N ALA A 148 -11.16 -16.85 -12.90
CA ALA A 148 -10.50 -17.48 -11.75
C ALA A 148 -11.52 -17.99 -10.73
N ARG A 149 -12.55 -17.19 -10.44
CA ARG A 149 -13.63 -17.50 -9.50
C ARG A 149 -14.53 -18.64 -9.97
N GLU A 150 -14.87 -18.68 -11.26
CA GLU A 150 -15.60 -19.78 -11.90
C GLU A 150 -14.81 -21.11 -11.76
N LEU A 151 -13.53 -21.09 -12.12
CA LEU A 151 -12.66 -22.26 -11.99
C LEU A 151 -12.51 -22.69 -10.52
N PHE A 152 -12.44 -21.75 -9.57
CA PHE A 152 -12.42 -22.08 -8.13
C PHE A 152 -13.72 -22.76 -7.68
N GLN A 153 -14.87 -22.31 -8.17
CA GLN A 153 -16.17 -22.95 -7.90
C GLN A 153 -16.24 -24.35 -8.52
N GLU A 154 -15.78 -24.52 -9.76
CA GLU A 154 -15.70 -25.82 -10.43
C GLU A 154 -14.85 -26.81 -9.63
N VAL A 155 -13.63 -26.43 -9.23
CA VAL A 155 -12.73 -27.27 -8.41
C VAL A 155 -13.33 -27.63 -7.07
N ASN A 156 -14.01 -26.70 -6.39
CA ASN A 156 -14.64 -26.98 -5.09
C ASN A 156 -15.94 -27.77 -5.18
N SER A 157 -16.62 -27.79 -6.32
CA SER A 157 -17.81 -28.63 -6.54
C SER A 157 -17.48 -30.13 -6.55
N ILE A 158 -16.24 -30.48 -6.88
CA ILE A 158 -15.77 -31.85 -7.03
C ILE A 158 -15.36 -32.40 -5.67
N LYS A 159 -16.20 -33.26 -5.10
CA LYS A 159 -15.94 -33.97 -3.85
C LYS A 159 -14.86 -35.05 -4.06
N LEU A 160 -13.63 -34.72 -3.72
CA LEU A 160 -12.47 -35.63 -3.64
C LEU A 160 -12.23 -36.05 -2.18
N ASP A 161 -11.91 -37.33 -1.96
CA ASP A 161 -11.46 -37.84 -0.67
C ASP A 161 -9.93 -37.78 -0.60
N GLU A 162 -9.41 -36.71 0.02
CA GLU A 162 -7.98 -36.43 0.12
C GLU A 162 -7.20 -37.57 0.81
N ASN A 163 -7.85 -38.40 1.65
CA ASN A 163 -7.22 -39.57 2.30
C ASN A 163 -6.94 -40.73 1.33
N LYS A 164 -7.63 -40.77 0.18
CA LYS A 164 -7.43 -41.77 -0.89
C LYS A 164 -6.48 -41.28 -1.99
N MET A 165 -5.99 -40.05 -1.89
CA MET A 165 -5.09 -39.42 -2.85
C MET A 165 -3.62 -39.53 -2.40
N LYS A 166 -2.69 -39.36 -3.33
CA LYS A 166 -1.24 -39.31 -2.99
C LYS A 166 -0.91 -37.92 -2.43
N PRO A 167 0.08 -37.77 -1.52
CA PRO A 167 0.43 -36.47 -0.93
C PRO A 167 0.72 -35.35 -1.95
N ARG A 168 1.32 -35.68 -3.09
CA ARG A 168 1.55 -34.72 -4.20
C ARG A 168 0.25 -34.22 -4.86
N GLU A 169 -0.79 -35.05 -4.89
CA GLU A 169 -2.08 -34.75 -5.50
C GLU A 169 -2.91 -33.87 -4.57
N VAL A 170 -2.89 -34.16 -3.27
CA VAL A 170 -3.44 -33.28 -2.23
C VAL A 170 -2.73 -31.92 -2.24
N LYS A 171 -1.40 -31.90 -2.34
CA LYS A 171 -0.63 -30.65 -2.51
C LYS A 171 -1.06 -29.90 -3.78
N ALA A 172 -1.16 -30.56 -4.93
CA ALA A 172 -1.57 -29.93 -6.18
C ALA A 172 -3.01 -29.37 -6.10
N LEU A 173 -3.94 -30.11 -5.45
CA LEU A 173 -5.31 -29.67 -5.21
C LEU A 173 -5.36 -28.43 -4.29
N ALA A 174 -4.58 -28.41 -3.22
CA ALA A 174 -4.47 -27.25 -2.33
C ALA A 174 -3.85 -26.04 -3.04
N GLN A 175 -2.78 -26.25 -3.82
CA GLN A 175 -2.13 -25.20 -4.61
C GLN A 175 -3.08 -24.60 -5.66
N VAL A 176 -3.80 -25.43 -6.43
CA VAL A 176 -4.71 -24.91 -7.46
C VAL A 176 -5.92 -24.19 -6.85
N LYS A 177 -6.47 -24.68 -5.72
CA LYS A 177 -7.51 -23.97 -4.96
C LYS A 177 -7.00 -22.60 -4.50
N HIS A 178 -5.83 -22.53 -3.86
CA HIS A 178 -5.25 -21.28 -3.37
C HIS A 178 -4.93 -20.31 -4.52
N PHE A 179 -4.36 -20.80 -5.62
CA PHE A 179 -4.03 -20.03 -6.81
C PHE A 179 -5.27 -19.37 -7.42
N LEU A 180 -6.35 -20.14 -7.61
CA LEU A 180 -7.60 -19.64 -8.16
C LEU A 180 -8.37 -18.72 -7.19
N GLN A 181 -8.33 -19.00 -5.89
CA GLN A 181 -8.94 -18.16 -4.85
C GLN A 181 -8.39 -16.73 -4.85
N HIS A 182 -7.10 -16.57 -5.20
CA HIS A 182 -6.39 -15.29 -5.22
C HIS A 182 -6.12 -14.82 -6.65
N THR A 183 -7.07 -14.99 -7.57
CA THR A 183 -7.00 -14.55 -8.98
C THR A 183 -5.69 -14.93 -9.66
N PHE A 184 -5.44 -16.24 -9.77
CA PHE A 184 -4.20 -16.81 -10.29
C PHE A 184 -2.94 -16.35 -9.53
N GLY A 185 -3.03 -16.30 -8.20
CA GLY A 185 -1.91 -15.95 -7.32
C GLY A 185 -1.61 -14.45 -7.20
N VAL A 186 -2.43 -13.58 -7.80
CA VAL A 186 -2.31 -12.12 -7.71
C VAL A 186 -3.53 -11.55 -6.95
N PRO A 187 -3.55 -11.61 -5.60
CA PRO A 187 -4.74 -11.32 -4.78
C PRO A 187 -5.25 -9.87 -4.86
N TYR A 188 -4.37 -8.92 -5.20
CA TYR A 188 -4.65 -7.47 -5.18
C TYR A 188 -4.67 -6.88 -6.60
N SER A 189 -3.52 -6.57 -7.19
CA SER A 189 -3.41 -5.90 -8.50
C SER A 189 -3.98 -6.67 -9.70
N GLY A 190 -4.07 -8.01 -9.62
CA GLY A 190 -4.75 -8.84 -10.62
C GLY A 190 -6.26 -8.99 -10.39
N ASN A 191 -6.76 -8.59 -9.22
CA ASN A 191 -8.13 -8.77 -8.77
C ASN A 191 -8.94 -7.48 -8.96
N TYR A 192 -9.85 -7.49 -9.93
CA TYR A 192 -10.72 -6.37 -10.26
C TYR A 192 -11.47 -5.80 -9.05
N TYR A 193 -11.98 -6.69 -8.18
CA TYR A 193 -12.78 -6.32 -7.02
C TYR A 193 -11.95 -5.88 -5.80
N ALA A 194 -10.63 -6.07 -5.81
CA ALA A 194 -9.73 -5.52 -4.79
C ALA A 194 -9.38 -4.04 -5.04
N GLY A 195 -9.54 -3.55 -6.27
CA GLY A 195 -9.31 -2.15 -6.64
C GLY A 195 -7.85 -1.67 -6.64
N ASP A 196 -6.90 -2.50 -6.22
CA ASP A 196 -5.47 -2.16 -6.11
C ASP A 196 -4.80 -1.85 -7.46
N TRP A 197 -5.36 -2.34 -8.56
CA TRP A 197 -5.00 -1.95 -9.94
C TRP A 197 -5.26 -0.46 -10.27
N MET A 198 -5.97 0.27 -9.41
CA MET A 198 -6.11 1.72 -9.47
C MET A 198 -4.96 2.47 -8.75
N LEU A 199 -4.00 1.75 -8.14
CA LEU A 199 -2.99 2.29 -7.22
C LEU A 199 -1.52 2.08 -7.66
N GLY A 200 -1.21 1.05 -8.48
CA GLY A 200 0.17 0.77 -8.91
C GLY A 200 0.28 -0.04 -10.22
N PRO A 201 1.34 0.14 -11.04
CA PRO A 201 1.74 -0.82 -12.06
C PRO A 201 2.74 -1.84 -11.49
N ASP A 202 2.43 -3.13 -11.59
CA ASP A 202 3.20 -4.21 -10.92
C ASP A 202 4.11 -5.04 -11.85
N LEU A 203 3.95 -5.00 -13.18
CA LEU A 203 4.62 -5.89 -14.13
C LEU A 203 5.01 -5.20 -15.44
N PHE A 204 6.22 -5.51 -15.95
CA PHE A 204 6.77 -5.00 -17.21
C PHE A 204 7.46 -6.12 -18.02
N PRO A 205 7.42 -6.09 -19.37
CA PRO A 205 7.86 -7.22 -20.20
C PRO A 205 9.26 -7.09 -20.85
N GLU A 206 9.81 -8.24 -21.25
CA GLU A 206 11.08 -8.42 -21.99
C GLU A 206 10.87 -9.43 -23.14
N THR A 207 11.32 -9.11 -24.38
CA THR A 207 11.69 -9.98 -25.56
C THR A 207 11.30 -9.38 -26.94
N TYR A 208 11.63 -10.08 -28.04
CA TYR A 208 12.51 -9.60 -29.13
C TYR A 208 12.18 -10.39 -30.41
N ASP A 209 11.47 -9.81 -31.41
CA ASP A 209 11.30 -10.40 -32.77
C ASP A 209 10.54 -9.46 -33.78
N ASP A 210 11.04 -8.30 -34.20
CA ASP A 210 12.28 -7.65 -33.74
C ASP A 210 12.40 -6.14 -34.06
N VAL A 211 11.80 -5.62 -35.14
CA VAL A 211 11.90 -4.17 -35.45
C VAL A 211 10.55 -3.50 -35.67
N GLN A 212 9.76 -3.85 -36.69
CA GLN A 212 8.42 -3.26 -36.85
C GLN A 212 7.52 -3.64 -35.67
N LEU A 213 7.47 -4.93 -35.33
CA LEU A 213 6.70 -5.41 -34.17
C LEU A 213 7.21 -4.79 -32.87
N VAL A 214 8.52 -4.58 -32.72
CA VAL A 214 9.11 -3.93 -31.54
C VAL A 214 8.76 -2.46 -31.49
N ILE A 215 8.87 -1.70 -32.59
CA ILE A 215 8.48 -0.28 -32.65
C ILE A 215 6.99 -0.11 -32.39
N ASP A 216 6.13 -0.91 -33.04
CA ASP A 216 4.69 -0.89 -32.83
C ASP A 216 4.32 -1.31 -31.40
N THR A 217 5.04 -2.28 -30.81
CA THR A 217 4.79 -2.75 -29.43
C THR A 217 5.28 -1.77 -28.40
N ILE A 218 6.45 -1.16 -28.58
CA ILE A 218 6.94 -0.06 -27.73
C ILE A 218 5.93 1.11 -27.81
N LYS A 219 5.50 1.53 -29.01
CA LYS A 219 4.46 2.57 -29.14
C LYS A 219 3.13 2.18 -28.50
N LYS A 220 2.73 0.90 -28.55
CA LYS A 220 1.54 0.39 -27.84
C LYS A 220 1.63 0.53 -26.31
N HIS A 221 2.81 0.63 -25.69
CA HIS A 221 2.92 0.85 -24.24
C HIS A 221 2.39 2.22 -23.80
N LYS A 222 2.27 3.20 -24.72
CA LYS A 222 1.65 4.50 -24.41
C LYS A 222 0.22 4.33 -23.90
N THR A 223 -0.57 3.46 -24.52
CA THR A 223 -1.98 3.25 -24.15
C THR A 223 -2.19 2.72 -22.72
N PRO A 224 -1.55 1.62 -22.26
CA PRO A 224 -1.67 1.17 -20.88
C PRO A 224 -1.06 2.15 -19.87
N ILE A 225 0.01 2.89 -20.19
CA ILE A 225 0.58 3.91 -19.28
C ILE A 225 -0.38 5.11 -19.15
N ASP A 226 -0.91 5.64 -20.27
CA ASP A 226 -1.92 6.71 -20.25
C ASP A 226 -3.22 6.26 -19.56
N ARG A 227 -3.66 5.01 -19.79
CA ARG A 227 -4.80 4.40 -19.10
C ARG A 227 -4.52 4.26 -17.61
N TYR A 228 -3.29 3.88 -17.23
CA TYR A 228 -2.91 3.75 -15.84
C TYR A 228 -2.97 5.11 -15.12
N ARG A 229 -2.45 6.20 -15.73
CA ARG A 229 -2.66 7.57 -15.22
C ARG A 229 -4.15 7.90 -15.06
N GLN A 230 -4.99 7.53 -16.02
CA GLN A 230 -6.45 7.72 -15.94
C GLN A 230 -7.10 6.87 -14.83
N ASN A 231 -6.59 5.67 -14.55
CA ASN A 231 -7.06 4.81 -13.46
C ASN A 231 -6.73 5.45 -12.10
N VAL A 232 -5.53 6.04 -11.93
CA VAL A 232 -5.19 6.79 -10.71
C VAL A 232 -6.07 8.05 -10.58
N GLN A 233 -6.31 8.78 -11.67
CA GLN A 233 -7.26 9.91 -11.69
C GLN A 233 -8.71 9.50 -11.36
N LEU A 234 -9.13 8.29 -11.72
CA LEU A 234 -10.40 7.70 -11.33
C LEU A 234 -10.39 7.27 -9.85
N GLY A 235 -9.27 6.71 -9.37
CA GLY A 235 -9.04 6.38 -7.96
C GLY A 235 -9.21 7.62 -7.08
N VAL A 236 -8.62 8.76 -7.48
CA VAL A 236 -8.86 10.07 -6.85
C VAL A 236 -10.35 10.38 -6.77
N LYS A 237 -11.08 10.32 -7.89
CA LYS A 237 -12.54 10.61 -7.90
C LYS A 237 -13.39 9.61 -7.10
N SER A 238 -12.83 8.45 -6.77
CA SER A 238 -13.52 7.34 -6.11
C SER A 238 -13.11 7.16 -4.65
N GLY A 239 -12.30 8.07 -4.08
CA GLY A 239 -11.80 7.95 -2.70
C GLY A 239 -10.70 6.89 -2.51
N MET A 240 -10.17 6.31 -3.58
CA MET A 240 -9.09 5.32 -3.53
C MET A 240 -7.73 6.04 -3.53
N ILE A 241 -7.41 6.74 -2.43
CA ILE A 241 -6.19 7.54 -2.28
C ILE A 241 -5.50 7.18 -0.97
N ARG A 242 -4.18 6.99 -1.02
CA ARG A 242 -3.38 6.64 0.15
C ARG A 242 -2.85 7.88 0.89
N THR A 243 -2.06 7.68 1.93
CA THR A 243 -1.43 8.78 2.68
C THR A 243 -0.39 9.54 1.86
N VAL A 244 -0.02 10.75 2.28
CA VAL A 244 1.08 11.52 1.67
C VAL A 244 2.39 10.73 1.68
N ILE A 245 2.68 9.97 2.75
CA ILE A 245 3.85 9.08 2.80
C ILE A 245 3.74 7.96 1.76
N ASP A 246 2.59 7.28 1.65
CA ASP A 246 2.40 6.19 0.69
C ASP A 246 2.47 6.71 -0.76
N CYS A 247 1.85 7.85 -1.05
CA CYS A 247 1.92 8.50 -2.37
C CYS A 247 3.35 8.88 -2.73
N GLN A 248 4.10 9.46 -1.78
CA GLN A 248 5.51 9.80 -1.99
C GLN A 248 6.35 8.54 -2.22
N ALA A 249 6.17 7.49 -1.41
CA ALA A 249 6.88 6.22 -1.54
C ALA A 249 6.59 5.54 -2.89
N GLY A 250 5.34 5.59 -3.37
CA GLY A 250 4.96 5.08 -4.70
C GLY A 250 5.64 5.85 -5.83
N VAL A 251 5.68 7.19 -5.75
CA VAL A 251 6.41 8.04 -6.70
C VAL A 251 7.91 7.79 -6.66
N ASP A 252 8.50 7.68 -5.48
CA ASP A 252 9.94 7.46 -5.32
C ASP A 252 10.36 6.07 -5.80
N ALA A 253 9.54 5.03 -5.55
CA ALA A 253 9.76 3.69 -6.08
C ALA A 253 9.65 3.65 -7.62
N LEU A 254 8.69 4.38 -8.21
CA LEU A 254 8.57 4.52 -9.66
C LEU A 254 9.77 5.28 -10.25
N LYS A 255 10.18 6.38 -9.60
CA LYS A 255 11.36 7.18 -10.00
C LYS A 255 12.66 6.39 -9.91
N GLU A 256 12.83 5.52 -8.91
CA GLU A 256 14.01 4.65 -8.80
C GLU A 256 13.98 3.50 -9.81
N SER A 257 12.79 2.96 -10.12
CA SER A 257 12.61 1.94 -11.17
C SER A 257 12.95 2.49 -12.56
N TYR A 258 12.72 3.78 -12.78
CA TYR A 258 13.09 4.54 -13.99
C TYR A 258 14.07 5.66 -13.66
N ARG A 259 15.19 5.29 -13.04
CA ARG A 259 16.17 6.25 -12.48
C ARG A 259 16.79 7.16 -13.52
N GLN A 260 17.11 6.67 -14.72
CA GLN A 260 17.74 7.49 -15.76
C GLN A 260 16.73 8.44 -16.42
N LEU A 261 15.50 7.99 -16.63
CA LEU A 261 14.39 8.83 -17.06
C LEU A 261 14.11 9.95 -16.05
N SER A 262 14.01 9.60 -14.77
CA SER A 262 13.69 10.54 -13.68
C SER A 262 14.81 11.54 -13.40
N LEU A 263 16.08 11.13 -13.52
CA LEU A 263 17.23 12.04 -13.39
C LEU A 263 17.40 12.97 -14.61
N ALA A 264 17.05 12.50 -15.82
CA ALA A 264 17.07 13.34 -17.01
C ALA A 264 15.91 14.34 -17.04
N ASN A 265 14.74 13.94 -16.51
CA ASN A 265 13.49 14.70 -16.56
C ASN A 265 13.04 15.06 -18.00
N THR A 266 13.43 14.24 -18.97
CA THR A 266 13.03 14.35 -20.38
C THR A 266 12.84 12.96 -20.98
N SER A 267 12.02 12.84 -22.04
CA SER A 267 11.69 11.53 -22.64
C SER A 267 12.94 10.76 -23.12
N GLU A 268 14.00 11.46 -23.54
CA GLU A 268 15.30 10.93 -23.95
C GLU A 268 15.99 10.12 -22.84
N GLY A 269 15.69 10.38 -21.57
CA GLY A 269 16.23 9.63 -20.44
C GLY A 269 15.91 8.13 -20.50
N VAL A 270 14.81 7.75 -21.14
CA VAL A 270 14.42 6.34 -21.37
C VAL A 270 15.48 5.56 -22.17
N LEU A 271 16.22 6.24 -23.06
CA LEU A 271 17.26 5.62 -23.88
C LEU A 271 18.48 5.20 -23.04
N ASN A 272 18.64 5.79 -21.86
CA ASN A 272 19.72 5.47 -20.93
C ASN A 272 19.34 4.37 -19.92
N GLU A 273 18.07 3.99 -19.84
CA GLU A 273 17.62 2.89 -18.99
C GLU A 273 18.20 1.55 -19.45
N ARG A 274 18.20 0.56 -18.54
CA ARG A 274 18.74 -0.78 -18.83
C ARG A 274 18.08 -1.41 -20.07
N PHE A 275 16.76 -1.37 -20.15
CA PHE A 275 16.01 -1.90 -21.29
C PHE A 275 16.22 -1.05 -22.57
N GLY A 276 16.23 0.28 -22.45
CA GLY A 276 16.50 1.19 -23.57
C GLY A 276 17.87 0.92 -24.20
N LYS A 277 18.90 0.73 -23.38
CA LYS A 277 20.25 0.34 -23.82
C LYS A 277 20.28 -1.06 -24.47
N SER A 278 19.46 -2.01 -24.04
CA SER A 278 19.34 -3.32 -24.70
C SER A 278 18.80 -3.19 -26.13
N TYR A 279 17.72 -2.43 -26.33
CA TYR A 279 17.15 -2.19 -27.67
C TYR A 279 18.08 -1.38 -28.60
N LEU A 280 19.00 -0.59 -28.05
CA LEU A 280 19.93 0.26 -28.80
C LEU A 280 21.35 -0.30 -28.87
N ASN A 281 21.55 -1.56 -28.47
CA ASN A 281 22.86 -2.20 -28.46
C ASN A 281 23.41 -2.36 -29.88
N ALA A 282 24.67 -1.96 -30.11
CA ALA A 282 25.32 -2.06 -31.40
C ALA A 282 25.46 -3.51 -31.90
N ASP A 283 25.74 -4.47 -31.01
CA ASP A 283 25.86 -5.89 -31.35
C ASP A 283 24.51 -6.49 -31.74
N TYR A 284 23.41 -6.02 -31.12
CA TYR A 284 22.04 -6.36 -31.54
C TYR A 284 21.77 -5.84 -32.95
N LEU A 285 21.96 -4.54 -33.17
CA LEU A 285 21.69 -3.91 -34.47
C LEU A 285 22.59 -4.45 -35.60
N ALA A 286 23.78 -4.98 -35.27
CA ALA A 286 24.67 -5.64 -36.22
C ALA A 286 24.19 -7.03 -36.68
N ASN A 287 23.28 -7.68 -35.95
CA ASN A 287 22.70 -8.98 -36.32
C ASN A 287 21.51 -8.87 -37.28
N LEU A 288 21.05 -7.64 -37.60
CA LEU A 288 19.99 -7.43 -38.59
C LEU A 288 20.41 -7.93 -39.98
N GLU A 289 19.49 -8.59 -40.70
CA GLU A 289 19.78 -9.08 -42.05
C GLU A 289 20.23 -7.95 -42.98
N LYS A 290 21.20 -8.26 -43.85
CA LYS A 290 21.76 -7.28 -44.78
C LYS A 290 20.68 -6.75 -45.72
N GLY A 291 20.48 -5.43 -45.70
CA GLY A 291 19.44 -4.73 -46.46
C GLY A 291 18.20 -4.35 -45.65
N VAL A 292 18.07 -4.78 -44.39
CA VAL A 292 16.96 -4.37 -43.51
C VAL A 292 16.98 -2.88 -43.26
N ASP A 293 18.12 -2.30 -42.86
CA ASP A 293 18.21 -0.86 -42.55
C ASP A 293 18.01 0.03 -43.79
N GLU A 294 18.52 -0.41 -44.94
CA GLU A 294 18.38 0.25 -46.24
C GLU A 294 16.90 0.25 -46.72
N LYS A 295 16.21 -0.88 -46.58
CA LYS A 295 14.77 -0.99 -46.84
C LYS A 295 13.96 -0.17 -45.84
N TRP A 296 14.30 -0.25 -44.56
CA TRP A 296 13.63 0.48 -43.49
C TRP A 296 13.69 2.00 -43.72
N ALA A 297 14.89 2.52 -44.04
CA ALA A 297 15.08 3.93 -44.35
C ALA A 297 14.33 4.37 -45.62
N LYS A 298 14.22 3.52 -46.63
CA LYS A 298 13.40 3.79 -47.82
C LYS A 298 11.91 3.93 -47.47
N ASP A 299 11.40 3.04 -46.62
CA ASP A 299 9.99 2.97 -46.26
C ASP A 299 9.60 4.01 -45.17
N HIS A 300 10.57 4.49 -44.36
CA HIS A 300 10.37 5.42 -43.24
C HIS A 300 11.05 6.79 -43.41
N SER A 301 10.91 7.40 -44.59
CA SER A 301 11.35 8.80 -44.86
C SER A 301 12.84 9.09 -44.57
N GLY A 302 13.71 8.11 -44.79
CA GLY A 302 15.16 8.20 -44.57
C GLY A 302 15.62 7.89 -43.14
N LYS A 303 14.72 7.57 -42.20
CA LYS A 303 15.12 7.19 -40.83
C LYS A 303 15.63 5.75 -40.80
N ASN A 304 16.81 5.52 -40.23
CA ASN A 304 17.31 4.18 -39.98
C ASN A 304 16.61 3.50 -38.78
N VAL A 305 16.83 2.20 -38.62
CA VAL A 305 16.21 1.37 -37.56
C VAL A 305 16.54 1.93 -36.18
N ASN A 306 17.80 2.31 -35.94
CA ASN A 306 18.25 2.87 -34.65
C ASN A 306 17.51 4.19 -34.29
N ALA A 307 17.35 5.11 -35.25
CA ALA A 307 16.59 6.33 -35.05
C ALA A 307 15.11 6.02 -34.75
N SER A 308 14.52 5.08 -35.48
CA SER A 308 13.11 4.70 -35.31
C SER A 308 12.85 3.98 -33.97
N LEU A 309 13.81 3.19 -33.47
CA LEU A 309 13.77 2.59 -32.13
C LEU A 309 13.86 3.65 -31.03
N LYS A 310 14.72 4.67 -31.18
CA LYS A 310 14.82 5.78 -30.22
C LYS A 310 13.52 6.57 -30.13
N GLU A 311 12.94 6.93 -31.27
CA GLU A 311 11.64 7.60 -31.33
C GLU A 311 10.53 6.75 -30.72
N ALA A 312 10.49 5.45 -31.02
CA ALA A 312 9.53 4.54 -30.42
C ALA A 312 9.66 4.48 -28.89
N LEU A 313 10.88 4.35 -28.37
CA LEU A 313 11.13 4.33 -26.92
C LEU A 313 10.69 5.63 -26.25
N GLN A 314 10.97 6.79 -26.86
CA GLN A 314 10.56 8.10 -26.35
C GLN A 314 9.03 8.27 -26.38
N GLU A 315 8.38 8.06 -27.52
CA GLU A 315 6.93 8.27 -27.69
C GLU A 315 6.09 7.23 -26.93
N GLY A 316 6.55 5.97 -26.92
CA GLY A 316 5.82 4.82 -26.40
C GLY A 316 5.99 4.57 -24.90
N VAL A 317 7.15 4.94 -24.34
CA VAL A 317 7.49 4.63 -22.94
C VAL A 317 8.01 5.88 -22.20
N GLY A 318 8.98 6.60 -22.76
CA GLY A 318 9.62 7.74 -22.10
C GLY A 318 8.67 8.87 -21.75
N GLN A 319 7.95 9.43 -22.72
CA GLN A 319 7.00 10.52 -22.49
C GLN A 319 5.78 10.06 -21.66
N PRO A 320 5.13 8.91 -21.91
CA PRO A 320 4.01 8.46 -21.08
C PRO A 320 4.39 8.20 -19.62
N LEU A 321 5.58 7.64 -19.35
CA LEU A 321 6.09 7.48 -17.97
C LEU A 321 6.42 8.83 -17.35
N LEU A 322 7.03 9.76 -18.09
CA LEU A 322 7.32 11.11 -17.61
C LEU A 322 6.04 11.87 -17.26
N ASP A 323 5.01 11.82 -18.11
CA ASP A 323 3.70 12.41 -17.82
C ASP A 323 3.04 11.77 -16.58
N LEU A 324 3.19 10.46 -16.40
CA LEU A 324 2.69 9.74 -15.22
C LEU A 324 3.44 10.17 -13.95
N ILE A 325 4.77 10.23 -13.98
CA ILE A 325 5.60 10.67 -12.85
C ILE A 325 5.25 12.11 -12.48
N ASN A 326 5.14 13.01 -13.46
CA ASN A 326 4.78 14.41 -13.24
C ASN A 326 3.36 14.56 -12.66
N TYR A 327 2.38 13.81 -13.20
CA TYR A 327 1.04 13.75 -12.63
C TYR A 327 1.09 13.28 -11.17
N LEU A 328 1.82 12.20 -10.87
CA LEU A 328 1.85 11.65 -9.52
C LEU A 328 2.56 12.58 -8.51
N ASP A 329 3.67 13.21 -8.91
CA ASP A 329 4.52 14.03 -8.05
C ASP A 329 3.97 15.44 -7.79
N HIS A 330 3.12 15.96 -8.69
CA HIS A 330 2.62 17.35 -8.63
C HIS A 330 1.09 17.45 -8.49
N GLU A 331 0.32 16.65 -9.23
CA GLU A 331 -1.15 16.71 -9.19
C GLU A 331 -1.73 15.71 -8.18
N HIS A 332 -1.45 14.41 -8.33
CA HIS A 332 -1.99 13.36 -7.47
C HIS A 332 -1.65 13.59 -6.00
N LYS A 333 -0.39 13.98 -5.73
CA LYS A 333 0.10 14.29 -4.38
C LYS A 333 -0.72 15.37 -3.66
N SER A 334 -1.34 16.30 -4.38
CA SER A 334 -2.23 17.32 -3.80
C SER A 334 -3.51 16.74 -3.20
N HIS A 335 -3.91 15.53 -3.63
CA HIS A 335 -5.11 14.82 -3.18
C HIS A 335 -4.84 13.79 -2.07
N CYS A 336 -3.57 13.53 -1.73
CA CYS A 336 -3.17 12.47 -0.81
C CYS A 336 -3.48 12.80 0.66
N LEU A 337 -3.85 11.77 1.42
CA LEU A 337 -4.40 11.93 2.77
C LEU A 337 -3.30 12.29 3.78
N PRO A 338 -3.55 13.15 4.78
CA PRO A 338 -2.68 13.26 5.94
C PRO A 338 -2.46 11.89 6.58
N ASN A 339 -1.24 11.62 7.05
CA ASN A 339 -0.85 10.29 7.53
C ASN A 339 -1.70 9.81 8.73
N ASP A 340 -2.26 10.75 9.48
CA ASP A 340 -3.08 10.50 10.66
C ASP A 340 -4.57 10.24 10.35
N LEU A 341 -5.01 10.44 9.09
CA LEU A 341 -6.42 10.38 8.71
C LEU A 341 -6.91 8.97 8.32
N ALA A 342 -6.05 8.18 7.68
CA ALA A 342 -6.35 6.81 7.27
C ALA A 342 -5.04 6.04 7.09
N SER A 343 -4.94 4.83 7.65
CA SER A 343 -3.80 3.93 7.42
C SER A 343 -4.25 2.61 6.80
N GLY A 344 -3.49 2.13 5.81
CA GLY A 344 -3.73 0.86 5.13
C GLY A 344 -4.94 0.82 4.18
N LEU A 345 -5.00 -0.25 3.38
CA LEU A 345 -6.05 -0.47 2.36
C LEU A 345 -7.47 -0.65 2.93
N ALA A 346 -7.59 -1.05 4.20
CA ALA A 346 -8.89 -1.36 4.81
C ALA A 346 -9.81 -0.14 5.01
N ASN A 347 -9.23 1.06 4.99
CA ASN A 347 -9.93 2.34 5.16
C ASN A 347 -10.24 3.03 3.82
N LEU A 348 -10.14 2.32 2.69
CA LEU A 348 -10.46 2.82 1.36
C LEU A 348 -11.72 2.14 0.79
N PRO A 349 -12.54 2.85 -0.02
CA PRO A 349 -12.40 4.27 -0.37
C PRO A 349 -12.75 5.20 0.80
N VAL A 350 -12.12 6.37 0.85
CA VAL A 350 -12.52 7.44 1.78
C VAL A 350 -13.77 8.19 1.30
N ASP A 351 -14.61 8.63 2.24
CA ASP A 351 -15.84 9.37 1.96
C ASP A 351 -15.59 10.75 1.32
N TYR A 352 -14.41 11.33 1.50
CA TYR A 352 -14.05 12.65 0.97
C TYR A 352 -12.58 12.72 0.56
N VAL A 353 -12.33 13.45 -0.53
CA VAL A 353 -11.02 13.63 -1.15
C VAL A 353 -10.54 15.05 -0.89
N TYR A 354 -9.45 15.18 -0.13
CA TYR A 354 -8.96 16.47 0.38
C TYR A 354 -7.91 17.05 -0.56
N ASN A 355 -7.99 18.35 -0.84
CA ASN A 355 -6.95 19.07 -1.58
C ASN A 355 -6.06 19.84 -0.60
N ASN A 356 -4.74 19.77 -0.78
CA ASN A 356 -3.73 20.65 -0.17
C ASN A 356 -3.80 20.85 1.36
N GLY A 357 -4.36 19.90 2.11
CA GLY A 357 -4.40 19.96 3.57
C GLY A 357 -5.26 21.08 4.17
N GLU A 358 -6.17 21.69 3.40
CA GLU A 358 -7.02 22.80 3.86
C GLU A 358 -7.81 22.48 5.15
N ILE A 359 -8.22 21.22 5.32
CA ILE A 359 -8.93 20.75 6.52
C ILE A 359 -7.99 20.53 7.72
N LEU A 360 -6.69 20.29 7.54
CA LEU A 360 -5.74 20.32 8.65
C LEU A 360 -5.61 21.75 9.19
N ALA A 361 -5.44 22.73 8.29
CA ALA A 361 -5.37 24.14 8.67
C ALA A 361 -6.67 24.64 9.33
N GLU A 362 -7.84 24.26 8.81
CA GLU A 362 -9.12 24.57 9.46
C GLU A 362 -9.28 23.82 10.78
N GLY A 363 -8.82 22.56 10.87
CA GLY A 363 -8.84 21.76 12.09
C GLY A 363 -7.98 22.35 13.21
N GLU A 364 -6.76 22.79 12.90
CA GLU A 364 -5.87 23.52 13.82
C GLU A 364 -6.51 24.84 14.27
N LYS A 365 -7.17 25.56 13.35
CA LYS A 365 -7.90 26.80 13.64
C LYS A 365 -9.11 26.56 14.57
N GLN A 366 -9.90 25.52 14.34
CA GLN A 366 -11.01 25.14 15.21
C GLN A 366 -10.50 24.65 16.58
N LEU A 367 -9.47 23.81 16.62
CA LEU A 367 -8.84 23.33 17.85
C LEU A 367 -8.39 24.51 18.71
N LYS A 368 -7.68 25.48 18.14
CA LYS A 368 -7.26 26.70 18.84
C LYS A 368 -8.46 27.49 19.37
N PHE A 369 -9.47 27.73 18.52
CA PHE A 369 -10.68 28.47 18.89
C PHE A 369 -11.47 27.85 20.05
N PHE A 370 -11.58 26.51 20.10
CA PHE A 370 -12.26 25.83 21.20
C PHE A 370 -11.38 25.66 22.44
N TYR A 371 -10.06 25.46 22.28
CA TYR A 371 -9.15 25.30 23.42
C TYR A 371 -9.09 26.56 24.28
N ASP A 372 -9.04 27.75 23.65
CA ASP A 372 -9.08 29.04 24.35
C ASP A 372 -10.40 29.20 25.14
N GLN A 373 -11.54 28.78 24.59
CA GLN A 373 -12.83 28.79 25.30
C GLN A 373 -12.87 27.82 26.50
N VAL A 374 -12.28 26.63 26.36
CA VAL A 374 -12.18 25.65 27.46
C VAL A 374 -11.31 26.17 28.60
N ILE A 375 -10.20 26.87 28.28
CA ILE A 375 -9.38 27.57 29.28
C ILE A 375 -10.19 28.63 30.02
N ASP A 376 -10.97 29.41 29.29
CA ASP A 376 -11.81 30.47 29.85
C ASP A 376 -12.90 29.91 30.79
N ILE A 377 -13.50 28.78 30.43
CA ILE A 377 -14.44 28.03 31.27
C ILE A 377 -13.72 27.48 32.50
N ALA A 378 -12.53 26.88 32.35
CA ALA A 378 -11.75 26.36 33.46
C ALA A 378 -11.43 27.46 34.49
N LYS A 379 -10.90 28.61 34.04
CA LYS A 379 -10.59 29.77 34.89
C LYS A 379 -11.83 30.26 35.65
N LYS A 380 -12.97 30.41 34.96
CA LYS A 380 -14.26 30.82 35.56
C LYS A 380 -14.79 29.80 36.57
N TYR A 381 -14.74 28.52 36.26
CA TYR A 381 -15.28 27.44 37.11
C TYR A 381 -14.42 27.19 38.36
N THR A 382 -13.09 27.25 38.24
CA THR A 382 -12.18 27.02 39.37
C THR A 382 -11.86 28.30 40.16
N ASN A 383 -12.29 29.46 39.67
CA ASN A 383 -11.90 30.79 40.16
C ASN A 383 -10.38 30.98 40.28
N LYS A 384 -9.62 30.46 39.30
CA LYS A 384 -8.16 30.55 39.24
C LYS A 384 -7.75 31.42 38.05
N SER A 385 -6.80 32.31 38.28
CA SER A 385 -6.25 33.20 37.25
C SER A 385 -5.12 32.55 36.44
N ASP A 386 -4.27 31.74 37.09
CA ASP A 386 -3.24 30.97 36.39
C ASP A 386 -3.88 29.86 35.55
N GLU A 387 -3.40 29.73 34.31
CA GLU A 387 -3.94 28.79 33.33
C GLU A 387 -3.58 27.34 33.63
N THR A 388 -2.35 27.07 34.06
CA THR A 388 -1.90 25.70 34.34
C THR A 388 -2.63 25.16 35.55
N GLU A 389 -2.77 25.98 36.61
CA GLU A 389 -3.55 25.62 37.78
C GLU A 389 -5.05 25.50 37.47
N ALA A 390 -5.62 26.38 36.64
CA ALA A 390 -7.03 26.31 36.24
C ALA A 390 -7.32 25.03 35.45
N ILE A 391 -6.51 24.70 34.45
CA ILE A 391 -6.64 23.45 33.68
C ILE A 391 -6.51 22.23 34.60
N GLN A 392 -5.50 22.19 35.48
CA GLN A 392 -5.29 21.04 36.36
C GLN A 392 -6.44 20.89 37.39
N ALA A 393 -6.91 21.98 37.97
CA ALA A 393 -8.05 21.95 38.89
C ALA A 393 -9.35 21.57 38.17
N PHE A 394 -9.58 22.06 36.95
CA PHE A 394 -10.75 21.73 36.17
C PHE A 394 -10.76 20.26 35.72
N ARG A 395 -9.60 19.70 35.32
CA ARG A 395 -9.44 18.25 35.07
C ARG A 395 -9.74 17.41 36.32
N ASN A 396 -9.26 17.83 37.49
CA ASN A 396 -9.57 17.14 38.75
C ASN A 396 -11.08 17.18 39.08
N ILE A 397 -11.78 18.25 38.70
CA ILE A 397 -13.24 18.38 38.84
C ILE A 397 -13.96 17.46 37.85
N LEU A 398 -13.61 17.49 36.56
CA LEU A 398 -14.22 16.62 35.54
C LEU A 398 -14.07 15.13 35.89
N ASN A 399 -12.89 14.74 36.39
CA ASN A 399 -12.62 13.37 36.85
C ASN A 399 -13.25 13.01 38.22
N SER A 400 -13.94 13.96 38.88
CA SER A 400 -14.59 13.70 40.17
C SER A 400 -15.88 12.92 39.99
N THR A 401 -16.11 11.95 40.87
CA THR A 401 -17.39 11.22 40.97
C THR A 401 -18.61 12.12 41.17
N SER A 402 -18.43 13.38 41.58
CA SER A 402 -19.50 14.38 41.65
C SER A 402 -20.03 14.82 40.28
N MET A 403 -19.23 14.69 39.21
CA MET A 403 -19.65 14.98 37.84
C MET A 403 -20.38 13.80 37.19
N TRP A 404 -20.37 12.62 37.81
CA TRP A 404 -20.97 11.42 37.24
C TRP A 404 -22.50 11.43 37.35
N HIS A 405 -23.16 10.96 36.29
CA HIS A 405 -24.60 10.79 36.27
C HIS A 405 -25.07 9.50 36.98
N ASN A 406 -24.13 8.62 37.32
CA ASN A 406 -24.31 7.37 38.06
C ASN A 406 -23.64 7.43 39.45
N ASN A 407 -24.23 6.77 40.44
CA ASN A 407 -23.70 6.68 41.80
C ASN A 407 -22.70 5.51 41.94
N GLY A 408 -21.64 5.51 41.13
CA GLY A 408 -20.63 4.43 41.06
C GLY A 408 -20.88 3.43 39.93
N SER A 409 -20.05 2.38 39.85
CA SER A 409 -20.04 1.41 38.75
C SER A 409 -21.37 0.71 38.55
N PHE A 410 -21.74 0.46 37.29
CA PHE A 410 -22.95 -0.28 36.95
C PHE A 410 -22.89 -1.75 37.44
N PRO A 411 -24.03 -2.35 37.83
CA PRO A 411 -24.11 -3.77 38.15
C PRO A 411 -23.62 -4.65 36.99
N LYS A 412 -23.10 -5.86 37.29
CA LYS A 412 -22.60 -6.77 36.24
C LYS A 412 -23.66 -7.10 35.19
N ASN A 413 -24.91 -7.33 35.58
CA ASN A 413 -26.02 -7.61 34.67
C ASN A 413 -26.39 -6.43 33.74
N GLU A 414 -25.85 -5.23 33.97
CA GLU A 414 -26.03 -4.03 33.14
C GLU A 414 -24.74 -3.63 32.38
N SER A 415 -23.65 -4.35 32.60
CA SER A 415 -22.30 -4.05 32.08
C SER A 415 -21.54 -5.27 31.54
N ASP A 416 -22.16 -6.45 31.53
CA ASP A 416 -21.66 -7.68 30.93
C ASP A 416 -21.99 -7.80 29.42
N GLU A 417 -21.43 -8.83 28.79
CA GLU A 417 -21.63 -9.20 27.38
C GLU A 417 -23.09 -9.51 26.97
N ASN A 418 -24.04 -9.52 27.91
CA ASN A 418 -25.46 -9.73 27.62
C ASN A 418 -26.32 -8.49 27.91
N ALA A 419 -25.77 -7.44 28.54
CA ALA A 419 -26.47 -6.17 28.77
C ALA A 419 -26.96 -5.53 27.46
N TYR A 420 -26.12 -5.57 26.42
CA TYR A 420 -26.47 -5.01 25.09
C TYR A 420 -27.70 -5.68 24.46
N LYS A 421 -27.94 -6.96 24.75
CA LYS A 421 -29.11 -7.71 24.22
C LYS A 421 -30.41 -7.42 24.97
N LYS A 422 -30.30 -6.94 26.23
CA LYS A 422 -31.44 -6.76 27.15
C LYS A 422 -31.88 -5.31 27.30
N CYS A 423 -31.00 -4.37 26.97
CA CYS A 423 -31.20 -2.95 27.21
C CYS A 423 -31.06 -2.23 25.88
N THR A 424 -32.08 -2.39 25.03
CA THR A 424 -32.09 -2.00 23.61
C THR A 424 -33.10 -0.89 23.30
N SER A 425 -34.08 -0.69 24.18
CA SER A 425 -35.12 0.34 24.12
C SER A 425 -35.35 0.96 25.50
N SER A 426 -36.07 2.08 25.57
CA SER A 426 -36.41 2.75 26.83
C SER A 426 -37.13 1.84 27.82
N GLU A 427 -38.08 1.03 27.35
CA GLU A 427 -38.87 0.09 28.15
C GLU A 427 -38.00 -1.06 28.67
N THR A 428 -37.18 -1.64 27.81
CA THR A 428 -36.32 -2.78 28.17
C THR A 428 -35.14 -2.35 29.03
N ALA A 429 -34.57 -1.16 28.80
CA ALA A 429 -33.55 -0.57 29.64
C ALA A 429 -34.11 -0.23 31.04
N ALA A 430 -35.31 0.35 31.14
CA ALA A 430 -35.95 0.58 32.44
C ALA A 430 -36.21 -0.72 33.22
N GLN A 431 -36.51 -1.82 32.52
CA GLN A 431 -36.81 -3.13 33.12
C GLN A 431 -35.55 -3.94 33.49
N TYR A 432 -34.53 -3.98 32.62
CA TYR A 432 -33.38 -4.88 32.72
C TYR A 432 -32.05 -4.18 33.02
N CYS A 433 -31.93 -2.86 32.77
CA CYS A 433 -30.81 -2.02 33.19
C CYS A 433 -31.25 -0.78 33.99
N PRO A 434 -31.97 -0.94 35.12
CA PRO A 434 -32.55 0.18 35.85
C PRO A 434 -31.53 1.19 36.40
N VAL A 435 -30.30 0.77 36.74
CA VAL A 435 -29.27 1.70 37.24
C VAL A 435 -28.73 2.58 36.10
N ARG A 436 -28.46 1.97 34.94
CA ARG A 436 -28.02 2.68 33.73
C ARG A 436 -29.11 3.55 33.13
N TRP A 437 -30.35 3.06 33.08
CA TRP A 437 -31.53 3.85 32.67
C TRP A 437 -31.67 5.12 33.51
N LYS A 438 -31.53 5.00 34.84
CA LYS A 438 -31.58 6.17 35.75
C LYS A 438 -30.44 7.16 35.51
N ALA A 439 -29.23 6.67 35.21
CA ALA A 439 -28.09 7.53 34.91
C ALA A 439 -28.27 8.30 33.59
N VAL A 440 -28.72 7.63 32.53
CA VAL A 440 -29.00 8.27 31.23
C VAL A 440 -30.10 9.34 31.36
N ASN A 441 -31.17 9.08 32.11
CA ASN A 441 -32.20 10.10 32.36
C ASN A 441 -31.67 11.30 33.17
N LYS A 442 -30.78 11.09 34.15
CA LYS A 442 -30.12 12.18 34.89
C LYS A 442 -29.18 13.00 33.99
N TRP A 443 -28.63 12.41 32.93
CA TRP A 443 -27.84 13.12 31.92
C TRP A 443 -28.75 13.87 30.92
N GLY A 444 -29.78 13.23 30.37
CA GLY A 444 -30.74 13.88 29.48
C GLY A 444 -31.43 15.10 30.11
N ALA A 445 -31.70 15.04 31.43
CA ALA A 445 -32.29 16.15 32.19
C ALA A 445 -31.38 17.39 32.36
N VAL A 446 -30.08 17.32 32.02
CA VAL A 446 -29.18 18.49 32.01
C VAL A 446 -28.88 19.03 30.61
N LEU A 447 -29.44 18.42 29.56
CA LEU A 447 -29.34 18.91 28.18
C LEU A 447 -30.39 20.00 27.90
N PRO A 448 -30.10 20.98 27.01
CA PRO A 448 -31.11 21.91 26.52
C PRO A 448 -32.32 21.18 25.90
N SER A 449 -33.51 21.74 26.06
CA SER A 449 -34.78 21.08 25.73
C SER A 449 -35.03 20.81 24.24
N SER A 450 -34.23 21.37 23.34
CA SER A 450 -34.23 21.01 21.91
C SER A 450 -33.51 19.68 21.63
N ASP A 451 -32.52 19.34 22.45
CA ASP A 451 -31.55 18.28 22.12
C ASP A 451 -31.79 17.04 23.00
N GLY A 452 -32.20 17.25 24.26
CA GLY A 452 -32.44 16.18 25.23
C GLY A 452 -33.60 15.25 24.86
N ASN A 453 -34.67 15.78 24.25
CA ASN A 453 -35.80 14.95 23.80
C ASN A 453 -35.43 14.17 22.52
N ALA A 454 -34.81 14.82 21.53
CA ALA A 454 -34.45 14.19 20.26
C ALA A 454 -33.47 13.01 20.45
N LEU A 455 -32.42 13.18 21.25
CA LEU A 455 -31.43 12.12 21.50
C LEU A 455 -32.00 10.93 22.29
N ALA A 456 -32.98 11.18 23.17
CA ALA A 456 -33.62 10.13 23.97
C ALA A 456 -34.71 9.36 23.20
N GLU A 457 -35.43 10.03 22.28
CA GLU A 457 -36.55 9.44 21.52
C GLU A 457 -36.10 8.81 20.19
N ASP A 458 -35.24 9.46 19.40
CA ASP A 458 -34.86 8.95 18.06
C ASP A 458 -33.75 7.89 18.10
N HIS A 459 -32.84 7.94 19.09
CA HIS A 459 -31.61 7.11 19.10
C HIS A 459 -31.28 6.41 20.44
N PRO A 460 -32.22 5.72 21.12
CA PRO A 460 -31.95 5.03 22.38
C PRO A 460 -30.83 3.98 22.27
N GLY A 461 -30.64 3.37 21.10
CA GLY A 461 -29.56 2.39 20.86
C GLY A 461 -28.16 2.94 21.17
N ILE A 462 -27.89 4.22 20.87
CA ILE A 462 -26.58 4.86 21.13
C ILE A 462 -26.32 5.00 22.64
N LEU A 463 -27.36 5.36 23.41
CA LEU A 463 -27.25 5.60 24.84
C LEU A 463 -27.13 4.28 25.63
N PHE A 464 -27.71 3.19 25.13
CA PHE A 464 -27.72 1.87 25.79
C PHE A 464 -26.73 0.82 25.22
N HIS A 465 -26.07 1.05 24.08
CA HIS A 465 -24.86 0.31 23.70
C HIS A 465 -23.60 1.12 24.02
N TRP A 466 -22.84 0.70 25.03
CA TRP A 466 -21.50 1.27 25.27
C TRP A 466 -20.51 0.21 25.76
N ARG A 467 -20.00 -0.57 24.81
CA ARG A 467 -18.63 -1.07 24.74
C ARG A 467 -18.33 -1.44 23.29
N GLU A 468 -17.10 -1.19 22.86
CA GLU A 468 -16.57 -1.43 21.52
C GLU A 468 -16.83 -2.87 21.02
N ASP A 469 -17.63 -3.02 19.96
CA ASP A 469 -17.18 -3.51 18.65
C ASP A 469 -18.22 -3.14 17.56
N HIS A 470 -17.84 -3.21 16.28
CA HIS A 470 -18.42 -2.41 15.19
C HIS A 470 -19.68 -2.99 14.51
N SER A 471 -20.34 -2.09 13.76
CA SER A 471 -21.13 -2.31 12.52
C SER A 471 -22.67 -2.14 12.53
N SER A 472 -23.15 -0.90 12.66
CA SER A 472 -24.14 -0.35 11.70
C SER A 472 -24.39 1.16 11.83
N LYS A 473 -23.98 1.92 10.80
CA LYS A 473 -24.57 3.21 10.36
C LYS A 473 -24.82 4.31 11.41
N LEU A 474 -23.74 4.87 11.95
CA LEU A 474 -23.68 6.28 12.37
C LEU A 474 -22.40 6.91 11.81
N SER A 475 -22.41 8.22 11.61
CA SER A 475 -21.27 8.96 11.03
C SER A 475 -20.08 8.98 12.00
N ASN A 476 -18.86 8.84 11.49
CA ASN A 476 -17.62 8.80 12.30
C ASN A 476 -17.31 10.11 13.08
N ARG A 477 -18.17 11.13 13.04
CA ARG A 477 -17.97 12.39 13.78
C ARG A 477 -18.28 12.31 15.27
N ASP A 478 -19.18 11.42 15.69
CA ASP A 478 -19.72 11.45 17.07
C ASP A 478 -18.88 10.63 18.06
N ALA A 479 -17.97 9.77 17.58
CA ALA A 479 -17.20 8.85 18.41
C ALA A 479 -16.05 9.51 19.20
N ALA A 480 -15.50 10.63 18.71
CA ALA A 480 -14.29 11.25 19.28
C ALA A 480 -14.54 12.09 20.55
N THR A 481 -15.79 12.41 20.89
CA THR A 481 -16.12 13.38 21.96
C THR A 481 -16.45 12.73 23.32
N LEU A 482 -16.52 11.38 23.39
CA LEU A 482 -17.14 10.68 24.52
C LEU A 482 -16.22 9.70 25.30
N GLN A 483 -14.91 9.66 25.02
CA GLN A 483 -13.94 8.89 25.81
C GLN A 483 -13.28 9.69 26.96
N SER A 484 -13.74 10.90 27.26
CA SER A 484 -13.18 11.76 28.32
C SER A 484 -14.24 12.40 29.24
N PHE A 485 -15.32 11.68 29.54
CA PHE A 485 -16.34 12.03 30.54
C PHE A 485 -16.63 10.84 31.46
#